data_AF-A0A847HJP2-F1
#
_entry.id   AF-A0A847HJP2-F1
#
_cell.length_a   1.000
_cell.length_b   1.000
_cell.length_c   1.000
_cell.angle_alpha   90.00
_cell.angle_beta   90.00
_cell.angle_gamma   90.00
#
_symmetry.space_group_name_H-M   'P 1'
#
loop_
_entity.id
_entity.type
_entity.pdbx_description
1 polymer ?
#
loop_
_entity_poly.entity_id
_entity_poly.type
_entity_poly.pdbx_seq_one_letter_code
_entity_poly.pdbx_strand_id
1 'polypeptide(L)'
;MRRIQICVLSFLLLSSAFLGAQESRLPLFSSQLDSIADSSLQQTLRNSIVAGLIENQHDFDLAVSQAEAAANRNNPGSFSAYGSRNSASVSDEICRIAAAIPGLDKDAMKVAKNPKYKTGENFLFEDINASLPRSYADAVKLCNLFNPKNGTNDAPRLSEEIDAFLDSIKNDPVIKHALTSTGTTMADLKKNWFGSGLGFEHVIAGELNGKKVSGYHWWYKFYNDERAGNTQIRAVTADVGNPKAFTGSFYWDPDGEDGPLPNGYKSIGGFSIGNSVQAILALGHIAMEVARKNGGIAGAMRFRANINGAESYWQLYTMNGNIRSLYPIKNSKTQDIDEYYELESELVDAVHSGETLH
;
A
#
# COMPACT_ATOMS: atom_id res chain seq x y z
N MET A 1 -23.27 6.62 22.74
CA MET A 1 -22.27 7.70 22.70
C MET A 1 -21.17 7.39 23.70
N ARG A 2 -20.10 6.71 23.29
CA ARG A 2 -18.91 6.47 24.15
C ARG A 2 -17.93 7.61 23.89
N ARG A 3 -17.57 8.35 24.94
CA ARG A 3 -16.53 9.37 24.91
C ARG A 3 -15.21 8.69 24.59
N ILE A 4 -14.64 8.99 23.42
CA ILE A 4 -13.27 8.60 23.07
C ILE A 4 -12.37 9.53 23.87
N GLN A 5 -11.86 9.08 25.02
CA GLN A 5 -10.72 9.73 25.66
C GLN A 5 -9.48 9.34 24.87
N ILE A 6 -9.14 10.15 23.87
CA ILE A 6 -7.83 10.09 23.21
C ILE A 6 -6.81 10.60 24.24
N CYS A 7 -6.01 9.69 24.78
CA CYS A 7 -4.83 10.04 25.56
C CYS A 7 -3.74 10.58 24.62
N VAL A 8 -3.88 11.84 24.21
CA VAL A 8 -2.75 12.66 23.79
C VAL A 8 -2.51 13.60 24.95
N LEU A 9 -1.44 13.37 25.73
CA LEU A 9 -0.57 14.42 26.24
C LEU A 9 0.45 13.83 27.23
N SER A 10 1.71 14.14 27.00
CA SER A 10 2.60 14.63 28.04
C SER A 10 3.73 15.40 27.37
N PHE A 11 3.61 16.73 27.35
CA PHE A 11 4.65 17.73 27.70
C PHE A 11 4.30 19.09 27.06
N LEU A 12 4.04 20.11 27.90
CA LEU A 12 4.78 21.38 27.96
C LEU A 12 3.96 22.49 28.63
N LEU A 13 4.52 22.99 29.74
CA LEU A 13 4.28 24.34 30.26
C LEU A 13 5.10 25.30 29.40
N LEU A 14 4.45 26.19 28.62
CA LEU A 14 5.12 27.26 27.90
C LEU A 14 4.34 28.59 28.00
N SER A 15 5.11 29.67 28.06
CA SER A 15 4.72 31.02 28.43
C SER A 15 3.74 31.68 27.46
N SER A 16 2.89 32.55 28.00
CA SER A 16 1.80 33.27 27.32
C SER A 16 2.22 34.14 26.12
N ALA A 17 3.52 34.41 25.95
CA ALA A 17 4.04 35.17 24.81
C ALA A 17 4.19 34.33 23.53
N PHE A 18 4.27 33.00 23.62
CA PHE A 18 4.35 32.11 22.45
C PHE A 18 2.96 31.79 21.86
N LEU A 19 1.91 31.80 22.68
CA LEU A 19 0.55 31.48 22.25
C LEU A 19 -0.03 32.50 21.26
N GLY A 20 0.28 33.80 21.42
CA GLY A 20 -0.26 34.86 20.57
C GLY A 20 0.27 34.83 19.13
N ALA A 21 1.49 34.34 18.89
CA ALA A 21 2.03 34.20 17.55
C ALA A 21 1.43 32.96 16.84
N GLN A 22 1.04 31.93 17.58
CA GLN A 22 0.56 30.67 17.02
C GLN A 22 -0.95 30.68 16.70
N GLU A 23 -1.77 31.49 17.38
CA GLU A 23 -3.19 31.69 16.99
C GLU A 23 -3.35 32.24 15.56
N SER A 24 -2.36 32.99 15.06
CA SER A 24 -2.36 33.54 13.70
C SER A 24 -2.36 32.48 12.58
N ARG A 25 -2.09 31.20 12.91
CA ARG A 25 -2.07 30.09 11.96
C ARG A 25 -3.44 29.45 11.74
N LEU A 26 -4.39 29.58 12.67
CA LEU A 26 -5.72 28.98 12.54
C LEU A 26 -6.45 29.35 11.24
N PRO A 27 -6.40 30.61 10.75
CA PRO A 27 -7.01 30.98 9.47
C PRO A 27 -6.45 30.23 8.26
N LEU A 28 -5.20 29.73 8.31
CA LEU A 28 -4.59 28.97 7.21
C LEU A 28 -5.22 27.57 7.03
N PHE A 29 -5.86 27.05 8.08
CA PHE A 29 -6.47 25.73 8.12
C PHE A 29 -8.00 25.77 8.26
N SER A 30 -8.63 26.95 8.16
CA SER A 30 -10.05 27.11 8.50
C SER A 30 -10.95 26.19 7.67
N SER A 31 -10.71 26.11 6.36
CA SER A 31 -11.48 25.22 5.46
C SER A 31 -11.32 23.74 5.81
N GLN A 32 -10.11 23.32 6.19
CA GLN A 32 -9.78 21.94 6.53
C GLN A 32 -10.44 21.59 7.86
N LEU A 33 -10.31 22.45 8.86
CA LEU A 33 -10.98 22.29 10.15
C LEU A 33 -12.50 22.22 9.98
N ASP A 34 -13.10 23.09 9.17
CA ASP A 34 -14.55 23.11 8.94
C ASP A 34 -15.05 21.84 8.25
N SER A 35 -14.18 21.14 7.50
CA SER A 35 -14.50 19.85 6.89
C SER A 35 -14.47 18.68 7.87
N ILE A 36 -13.89 18.84 9.07
CA ILE A 36 -13.88 17.80 10.11
C ILE A 36 -15.24 17.75 10.80
N ALA A 37 -16.00 16.69 10.51
CA ALA A 37 -17.32 16.42 11.08
C ALA A 37 -17.27 16.01 12.55
N ASP A 38 -16.18 15.37 13.01
CA ASP A 38 -16.02 15.03 14.43
C ASP A 38 -15.53 16.25 15.22
N SER A 39 -16.43 16.84 16.02
CA SER A 39 -16.15 18.06 16.77
C SER A 39 -15.03 17.90 17.81
N SER A 40 -14.80 16.69 18.33
CA SER A 40 -13.72 16.42 19.28
C SER A 40 -12.36 16.42 18.59
N LEU A 41 -12.27 15.78 17.43
CA LEU A 41 -11.08 15.78 16.59
C LEU A 41 -10.81 17.18 16.04
N GLN A 42 -11.84 17.89 15.58
CA GLN A 42 -11.72 19.28 15.13
C GLN A 42 -11.11 20.16 16.21
N GLN A 43 -11.58 20.05 17.46
CA GLN A 43 -11.00 20.79 18.58
C GLN A 43 -9.57 20.36 18.89
N THR A 44 -9.26 19.07 18.81
CA THR A 44 -7.91 18.54 19.02
C THR A 44 -6.94 19.11 17.99
N LEU A 45 -7.31 19.11 16.70
CA LEU A 45 -6.50 19.68 15.62
C LEU A 45 -6.32 21.19 15.79
N ARG A 46 -7.36 21.92 16.18
CA ARG A 46 -7.26 23.36 16.53
C ARG A 46 -6.22 23.59 17.62
N ASN A 47 -6.26 22.80 18.70
CA ASN A 47 -5.31 22.90 19.80
C ASN A 47 -3.88 22.56 19.33
N SER A 48 -3.70 21.55 18.50
CA SER A 48 -2.40 21.16 17.94
C SER A 48 -1.80 22.24 17.02
N ILE A 49 -2.62 22.92 16.22
CA ILE A 49 -2.19 24.06 15.40
C ILE A 49 -1.74 25.22 16.30
N VAL A 50 -2.53 25.57 17.32
CA VAL A 50 -2.21 26.63 18.29
C VAL A 50 -0.95 26.28 19.11
N ALA A 51 -0.70 25.00 19.39
CA ALA A 51 0.52 24.56 20.06
C ALA A 51 1.75 24.53 19.14
N GLY A 52 1.58 24.74 17.83
CA GLY A 52 2.66 24.62 16.84
C GLY A 52 3.07 23.18 16.52
N LEU A 53 2.25 22.19 16.85
CA LEU A 53 2.48 20.79 16.50
C LEU A 53 2.07 20.46 15.06
N ILE A 54 1.17 21.27 14.50
CA ILE A 54 0.76 21.21 13.09
C ILE A 54 1.17 22.54 12.48
N GLU A 55 2.21 22.52 11.65
CA GLU A 55 2.77 23.74 11.06
C GLU A 55 2.35 23.94 9.61
N ASN A 56 2.08 22.84 8.91
CA ASN A 56 1.78 22.83 7.48
C ASN A 56 0.68 21.81 7.14
N GLN A 57 0.29 21.75 5.86
CA GLN A 57 -0.77 20.85 5.38
C GLN A 57 -0.42 19.37 5.60
N HIS A 58 0.84 18.99 5.42
CA HIS A 58 1.28 17.61 5.60
C HIS A 58 1.10 17.17 7.06
N ASP A 59 1.47 18.01 8.04
CA ASP A 59 1.27 17.69 9.47
C ASP A 59 -0.21 17.53 9.81
N PHE A 60 -1.06 18.36 9.21
CA PHE A 60 -2.52 18.29 9.38
C PHE A 60 -3.07 16.98 8.85
N ASP A 61 -2.70 16.61 7.61
CA ASP A 61 -3.13 15.37 6.97
C ASP A 61 -2.66 14.14 7.76
N LEU A 62 -1.42 14.17 8.26
CA LEU A 62 -0.86 13.13 9.11
C LEU A 62 -1.65 12.99 10.42
N ALA A 63 -1.92 14.09 11.11
CA ALA A 63 -2.67 14.08 12.37
C ALA A 63 -4.11 13.57 12.19
N VAL A 64 -4.78 13.94 11.09
CA VAL A 64 -6.11 13.41 10.75
C VAL A 64 -6.04 11.91 10.44
N SER A 65 -5.07 11.48 9.64
CA SER A 65 -4.87 10.07 9.29
C SER A 65 -4.64 9.21 10.53
N GLN A 66 -3.80 9.67 11.46
CA GLN A 66 -3.54 8.99 12.73
C GLN A 66 -4.79 8.93 13.62
N ALA A 67 -5.56 10.01 13.70
CA ALA A 67 -6.80 10.02 14.46
C ALA A 67 -7.85 9.06 13.87
N GLU A 68 -7.99 9.02 12.54
CA GLU A 68 -8.85 8.06 11.88
C GLU A 68 -8.39 6.63 12.10
N ALA A 69 -7.10 6.34 12.00
CA ALA A 69 -6.54 5.02 12.26
C ALA A 69 -6.81 4.58 13.71
N ALA A 70 -6.57 5.46 14.68
CA ALA A 70 -6.83 5.21 16.10
C ALA A 70 -8.32 4.98 16.39
N ALA A 71 -9.22 5.76 15.80
CA ALA A 71 -10.66 5.60 16.00
C ALA A 71 -11.20 4.32 15.34
N ASN A 72 -10.61 3.94 14.20
CA ASN A 72 -10.93 2.70 13.50
C ASN A 72 -10.27 1.46 14.12
N ARG A 73 -9.59 1.60 15.28
CA ARG A 73 -8.76 0.55 15.86
C ARG A 73 -9.47 -0.80 16.04
N ASN A 74 -10.76 -0.76 16.36
CA ASN A 74 -11.55 -1.97 16.63
C ASN A 74 -12.58 -2.25 15.53
N ASN A 75 -12.70 -1.39 14.52
CA ASN A 75 -13.67 -1.52 13.44
C ASN A 75 -13.24 -0.71 12.20
N PRO A 76 -12.32 -1.26 11.38
CA PRO A 76 -11.80 -0.59 10.20
C PRO A 76 -12.93 -0.22 9.23
N GLY A 77 -13.15 1.08 9.07
CA GLY A 77 -14.13 1.65 8.13
C GLY A 77 -15.39 2.25 8.75
N SER A 78 -15.46 2.40 10.07
CA SER A 78 -16.64 2.97 10.76
C SER A 78 -16.51 4.45 11.08
N PHE A 79 -15.29 4.93 11.32
CA PHE A 79 -15.00 6.32 11.63
C PHE A 79 -14.33 7.03 10.45
N SER A 80 -14.82 8.22 10.12
CA SER A 80 -14.05 9.20 9.36
C SER A 80 -14.16 10.55 10.05
N ALA A 81 -13.03 11.27 10.02
CA ALA A 81 -12.95 12.65 10.43
C ALA A 81 -13.93 13.53 9.64
N TYR A 82 -14.31 13.14 8.42
CA TYR A 82 -15.13 13.92 7.50
C TYR A 82 -16.61 13.47 7.44
N GLY A 83 -17.05 12.54 8.31
CA GLY A 83 -18.46 12.11 8.39
C GLY A 83 -18.65 10.60 8.38
N SER A 84 -19.85 10.12 8.00
CA SER A 84 -20.09 8.68 7.89
C SER A 84 -19.52 8.13 6.57
N ARG A 85 -18.68 7.09 6.65
CA ARG A 85 -18.27 6.31 5.49
C ARG A 85 -19.25 5.18 5.28
N ASN A 86 -19.95 5.17 4.15
CA ASN A 86 -20.68 3.97 3.75
C ASN A 86 -19.70 3.00 3.08
N SER A 87 -18.93 2.30 3.91
CA SER A 87 -17.89 1.36 3.49
C SER A 87 -18.40 0.26 2.57
N ALA A 88 -19.67 -0.15 2.71
CA ALA A 88 -20.32 -1.08 1.80
C ALA A 88 -20.46 -0.48 0.39
N SER A 89 -20.96 0.75 0.28
CA SER A 89 -21.08 1.43 -1.03
C SER A 89 -19.74 1.68 -1.71
N VAL A 90 -18.69 1.99 -0.94
CA VAL A 90 -17.31 2.15 -1.45
C VAL A 90 -16.81 0.82 -2.02
N SER A 91 -16.94 -0.27 -1.25
CA SER A 91 -16.53 -1.62 -1.67
C SER A 91 -17.29 -2.09 -2.92
N ASP A 92 -18.60 -1.84 -2.98
CA ASP A 92 -19.43 -2.21 -4.12
C ASP A 92 -19.08 -1.39 -5.38
N GLU A 93 -18.77 -0.10 -5.22
CA GLU A 93 -18.31 0.74 -6.32
C GLU A 93 -16.93 0.32 -6.84
N ILE A 94 -15.99 0.01 -5.95
CA ILE A 94 -14.68 -0.56 -6.33
C ILE A 94 -14.88 -1.84 -7.11
N CYS A 95 -15.70 -2.77 -6.61
CA CYS A 95 -15.99 -4.05 -7.27
C CYS A 95 -16.57 -3.82 -8.67
N ARG A 96 -17.55 -2.91 -8.79
CA ARG A 96 -18.20 -2.55 -10.06
C ARG A 96 -17.19 -2.02 -11.09
N ILE A 97 -16.30 -1.11 -10.69
CA ILE A 97 -15.30 -0.53 -11.61
C ILE A 97 -14.22 -1.57 -11.95
N ALA A 98 -13.76 -2.34 -10.97
CA ALA A 98 -12.73 -3.36 -11.14
C ALA A 98 -13.20 -4.56 -12.00
N ALA A 99 -14.50 -4.78 -12.16
CA ALA A 99 -15.05 -5.89 -12.93
C ALA A 99 -14.59 -5.93 -14.40
N ALA A 100 -14.14 -4.81 -14.97
CA ALA A 100 -13.60 -4.76 -16.32
C ALA A 100 -12.13 -5.24 -16.43
N ILE A 101 -11.37 -5.24 -15.32
CA ILE A 101 -9.93 -5.55 -15.30
C ILE A 101 -9.60 -6.88 -16.01
N PRO A 102 -10.29 -8.01 -15.71
CA PRO A 102 -9.96 -9.29 -16.35
C PRO A 102 -10.06 -9.30 -17.88
N GLY A 103 -10.92 -8.47 -18.48
CA GLY A 103 -11.05 -8.35 -19.94
C GLY A 103 -10.08 -7.35 -20.57
N LEU A 104 -9.50 -6.47 -19.76
CA LEU A 104 -8.63 -5.38 -20.17
C LEU A 104 -7.14 -5.65 -19.95
N ASP A 105 -6.78 -6.51 -19.00
CA ASP A 105 -5.39 -6.90 -18.76
C ASP A 105 -4.84 -7.75 -19.92
N LYS A 106 -4.22 -7.09 -20.91
CA LYS A 106 -3.69 -7.74 -22.12
C LYS A 106 -2.41 -8.53 -21.87
N ASP A 107 -1.72 -8.20 -20.79
CA ASP A 107 -0.46 -8.83 -20.41
C ASP A 107 -0.68 -9.96 -19.40
N ALA A 108 -1.92 -10.31 -19.07
CA ALA A 108 -2.22 -11.44 -18.18
C ALA A 108 -1.53 -12.74 -18.66
N MET A 109 -0.72 -13.34 -17.80
CA MET A 109 0.04 -14.56 -18.10
C MET A 109 -0.60 -15.80 -17.47
N LYS A 110 -0.49 -16.92 -18.18
CA LYS A 110 -0.75 -18.25 -17.62
C LYS A 110 0.56 -18.85 -17.14
N VAL A 111 0.61 -19.23 -15.88
CA VAL A 111 1.73 -19.94 -15.27
C VAL A 111 1.17 -21.08 -14.42
N ALA A 112 1.84 -22.24 -14.47
CA ALA A 112 1.51 -23.37 -13.62
C ALA A 112 2.35 -23.32 -12.35
N LYS A 113 1.76 -23.78 -11.24
CA LYS A 113 2.55 -24.07 -10.04
C LYS A 113 3.20 -25.43 -10.18
N ASN A 114 4.47 -25.53 -9.83
CA ASN A 114 5.21 -26.79 -9.84
C ASN A 114 4.57 -27.77 -8.84
N PRO A 115 4.01 -28.92 -9.25
CA PRO A 115 3.35 -29.85 -8.33
C PRO A 115 4.23 -30.34 -7.18
N LYS A 116 5.57 -30.26 -7.33
CA LYS A 116 6.57 -30.68 -6.34
C LYS A 116 7.01 -29.60 -5.37
N TYR A 117 6.48 -28.37 -5.44
CA TYR A 117 6.74 -27.33 -4.43
C TYR A 117 6.37 -27.81 -3.00
N LYS A 118 5.52 -28.84 -2.88
CA LYS A 118 5.09 -29.46 -1.62
C LYS A 118 6.03 -30.56 -1.11
N THR A 119 6.93 -31.06 -1.94
CA THR A 119 7.77 -32.25 -1.66
C THR A 119 9.25 -31.93 -1.57
N GLY A 120 9.62 -30.65 -1.47
CA GLY A 120 10.99 -30.21 -1.21
C GLY A 120 11.76 -29.64 -2.41
N GLU A 121 11.12 -29.37 -3.55
CA GLU A 121 11.71 -28.52 -4.58
C GLU A 121 11.57 -27.04 -4.20
N ASN A 122 12.60 -26.24 -4.49
CA ASN A 122 12.69 -24.83 -4.09
C ASN A 122 11.76 -23.89 -4.88
N PHE A 123 11.12 -24.40 -5.93
CA PHE A 123 10.40 -23.60 -6.94
C PHE A 123 8.89 -23.72 -6.80
N LEU A 124 8.18 -22.59 -6.68
CA LEU A 124 6.74 -22.45 -6.74
C LEU A 124 6.19 -22.72 -8.13
N PHE A 125 6.86 -22.18 -9.15
CA PHE A 125 6.35 -22.09 -10.50
C PHE A 125 7.06 -23.04 -11.44
N GLU A 126 6.36 -23.55 -12.43
CA GLU A 126 6.99 -24.14 -13.62
C GLU A 126 7.59 -23.03 -14.50
N ASP A 127 8.54 -23.41 -15.37
CA ASP A 127 9.17 -22.45 -16.28
C ASP A 127 8.18 -21.87 -17.29
N ILE A 128 8.20 -20.54 -17.42
CA ILE A 128 7.45 -19.83 -18.45
C ILE A 128 8.21 -19.93 -19.77
N ASN A 129 7.75 -20.84 -20.64
CA ASN A 129 8.32 -21.03 -21.98
C ASN A 129 7.69 -20.09 -23.04
N ALA A 130 6.69 -19.30 -22.66
CA ALA A 130 6.05 -18.33 -23.55
C ALA A 130 6.85 -17.02 -23.61
N SER A 131 6.68 -16.27 -24.69
CA SER A 131 7.19 -14.89 -24.77
C SER A 131 6.56 -14.04 -23.67
N LEU A 132 7.40 -13.39 -22.87
CA LEU A 132 6.96 -12.48 -21.82
C LEU A 132 6.60 -11.11 -22.42
N PRO A 133 5.46 -10.52 -22.04
CA PRO A 133 5.17 -9.14 -22.38
C PRO A 133 6.25 -8.21 -21.80
N ARG A 134 6.58 -7.16 -22.57
CA ARG A 134 7.64 -6.21 -22.19
C ARG A 134 7.39 -5.54 -20.83
N SER A 135 6.14 -5.31 -20.47
CA SER A 135 5.73 -4.71 -19.19
C SER A 135 6.29 -5.43 -17.97
N TYR A 136 6.40 -6.76 -18.01
CA TYR A 136 6.98 -7.54 -16.92
C TYR A 136 8.47 -7.25 -16.73
N ALA A 137 9.23 -7.21 -17.83
CA ALA A 137 10.66 -6.91 -17.80
C ALA A 137 10.91 -5.46 -17.38
N ASP A 138 10.13 -4.51 -17.91
CA ASP A 138 10.24 -3.09 -17.56
C ASP A 138 9.92 -2.87 -16.06
N ALA A 139 8.90 -3.57 -15.53
CA ALA A 139 8.55 -3.49 -14.11
C ALA A 139 9.61 -4.11 -13.20
N VAL A 140 10.15 -5.29 -13.53
CA VAL A 140 11.25 -5.91 -12.76
C VAL A 140 12.50 -5.03 -12.80
N LYS A 141 12.82 -4.45 -13.97
CA LYS A 141 13.93 -3.49 -14.09
C LYS A 141 13.75 -2.33 -13.12
N LEU A 142 12.56 -1.75 -13.03
CA LEU A 142 12.26 -0.69 -12.06
C LEU A 142 12.35 -1.19 -10.62
N CYS A 143 11.79 -2.38 -10.31
CA CYS A 143 11.87 -2.97 -8.97
C CYS A 143 13.31 -3.09 -8.47
N ASN A 144 14.23 -3.51 -9.35
CA ASN A 144 15.64 -3.72 -9.00
C ASN A 144 16.43 -2.42 -8.79
N LEU A 145 15.84 -1.25 -9.05
CA LEU A 145 16.46 0.04 -8.75
C LEU A 145 16.16 0.54 -7.33
N PHE A 146 15.08 0.03 -6.73
CA PHE A 146 14.68 0.40 -5.37
C PHE A 146 15.59 -0.27 -4.35
N ASN A 147 15.94 0.48 -3.30
CA ASN A 147 16.60 -0.07 -2.13
C ASN A 147 15.59 -0.93 -1.37
N PRO A 148 15.86 -2.23 -1.18
CA PRO A 148 14.94 -3.13 -0.51
C PRO A 148 14.90 -2.89 1.01
N LYS A 149 15.73 -2.01 1.60
CA LYS A 149 15.59 -1.66 3.03
C LYS A 149 14.27 -0.94 3.24
N ASN A 150 13.51 -1.36 4.24
CA ASN A 150 12.22 -0.76 4.54
C ASN A 150 12.33 0.76 4.81
N GLY A 151 11.39 1.49 4.20
CA GLY A 151 11.17 2.93 4.35
C GLY A 151 12.29 3.84 3.83
N THR A 152 13.14 3.32 2.95
CA THR A 152 13.90 4.18 2.05
C THR A 152 12.95 4.79 1.02
N ASN A 153 12.81 6.11 1.00
CA ASN A 153 12.01 6.78 -0.03
C ASN A 153 12.87 7.06 -1.26
N ASP A 154 12.86 6.14 -2.21
CA ASP A 154 13.65 6.24 -3.44
C ASP A 154 12.92 6.96 -4.57
N ALA A 155 11.63 7.27 -4.40
CA ALA A 155 10.83 7.93 -5.42
C ALA A 155 11.42 9.27 -5.94
N PRO A 156 12.02 10.15 -5.10
CA PRO A 156 12.70 11.36 -5.59
C PRO A 156 13.92 11.03 -6.44
N ARG A 157 14.71 10.02 -6.03
CA ARG A 157 15.94 9.58 -6.72
C ARG A 157 15.62 8.92 -8.06
N LEU A 158 14.53 8.16 -8.12
CA LEU A 158 14.11 7.35 -9.27
C LEU A 158 13.02 8.02 -10.11
N SER A 159 12.81 9.33 -9.99
CA SER A 159 11.66 9.97 -10.65
C SER A 159 11.67 9.79 -12.17
N GLU A 160 12.84 9.81 -12.82
CA GLU A 160 12.96 9.63 -14.26
C GLU A 160 12.61 8.20 -14.69
N GLU A 161 13.07 7.19 -13.95
CA GLU A 161 12.77 5.78 -14.23
C GLU A 161 11.32 5.43 -13.93
N ILE A 162 10.76 6.01 -12.87
CA ILE A 162 9.32 5.92 -12.56
C ILE A 162 8.52 6.53 -13.71
N ASP A 163 8.86 7.73 -14.18
CA ASP A 163 8.15 8.38 -15.28
C ASP A 163 8.28 7.58 -16.58
N ALA A 164 9.45 7.02 -16.88
CA ALA A 164 9.66 6.17 -18.05
C ALA A 164 8.82 4.88 -17.99
N PHE A 165 8.72 4.24 -16.81
CA PHE A 165 7.86 3.07 -16.62
C PHE A 165 6.37 3.42 -16.75
N LEU A 166 5.93 4.51 -16.11
CA LEU A 166 4.55 4.98 -16.23
C LEU A 166 4.20 5.34 -17.67
N ASP A 167 5.12 5.94 -18.41
CA ASP A 167 4.95 6.25 -19.83
C ASP A 167 4.88 5.01 -20.72
N SER A 168 5.54 3.92 -20.36
CA SER A 168 5.46 2.67 -21.12
C SER A 168 4.10 1.99 -20.96
N ILE A 169 3.42 2.17 -19.82
CA ILE A 169 2.13 1.56 -19.52
C ILE A 169 0.91 2.48 -19.68
N LYS A 170 1.09 3.80 -19.87
CA LYS A 170 -0.03 4.78 -19.90
C LYS A 170 -1.10 4.50 -20.96
N ASN A 171 -0.72 3.76 -22.01
CA ASN A 171 -1.63 3.41 -23.10
C ASN A 171 -2.32 2.06 -22.93
N ASP A 172 -1.96 1.30 -21.91
CA ASP A 172 -2.56 0.01 -21.59
C ASP A 172 -4.06 0.17 -21.30
N PRO A 173 -4.94 -0.69 -21.87
CA PRO A 173 -6.38 -0.62 -21.64
C PRO A 173 -6.78 -0.64 -20.16
N VAL A 174 -6.08 -1.40 -19.31
CA VAL A 174 -6.42 -1.49 -17.88
C VAL A 174 -6.12 -0.19 -17.13
N ILE A 175 -5.00 0.47 -17.48
CA ILE A 175 -4.61 1.77 -16.93
C ILE A 175 -5.58 2.85 -17.40
N LYS A 176 -5.87 2.90 -18.70
CA LYS A 176 -6.86 3.84 -19.27
C LYS A 176 -8.22 3.71 -18.62
N HIS A 177 -8.67 2.48 -18.38
CA HIS A 177 -9.93 2.22 -17.69
C HIS A 177 -9.94 2.75 -16.26
N ALA A 178 -8.89 2.48 -15.49
CA ALA A 178 -8.77 2.98 -14.12
C ALA A 178 -8.84 4.51 -14.07
N LEU A 179 -8.06 5.20 -14.92
CA LEU A 179 -8.02 6.66 -14.99
C LEU A 179 -9.36 7.25 -15.43
N THR A 180 -9.96 6.70 -16.50
CA THR A 180 -11.23 7.20 -17.04
C THR A 180 -12.38 6.98 -16.06
N SER A 181 -12.47 5.79 -15.46
CA SER A 181 -13.54 5.45 -14.51
C SER A 181 -13.46 6.25 -13.22
N THR A 182 -12.27 6.72 -12.87
CA THR A 182 -12.05 7.55 -11.68
C THR A 182 -11.94 9.05 -12.02
N GLY A 183 -11.93 9.44 -13.29
CA GLY A 183 -11.79 10.85 -13.70
C GLY A 183 -10.46 11.46 -13.27
N THR A 184 -9.37 10.69 -13.36
CA THR A 184 -8.03 11.07 -12.88
C THR A 184 -6.97 10.94 -13.98
N THR A 185 -5.72 11.28 -13.65
CA THR A 185 -4.58 11.34 -14.56
C THR A 185 -3.46 10.38 -14.15
N MET A 186 -2.46 10.21 -15.02
CA MET A 186 -1.24 9.47 -14.67
C MET A 186 -0.49 10.09 -13.48
N ALA A 187 -0.62 11.40 -13.25
CA ALA A 187 -0.01 12.05 -12.08
C ALA A 187 -0.68 11.60 -10.77
N ASP A 188 -1.99 11.37 -10.78
CA ASP A 188 -2.73 10.83 -9.63
C ASP A 188 -2.34 9.37 -9.37
N LEU A 189 -2.18 8.57 -10.44
CA LEU A 189 -1.69 7.20 -10.33
C LEU A 189 -0.26 7.16 -9.79
N LYS A 190 0.63 8.03 -10.30
CA LYS A 190 1.99 8.19 -9.77
C LYS A 190 1.94 8.53 -8.29
N LYS A 191 1.14 9.52 -7.91
CA LYS A 191 0.97 9.93 -6.51
C LYS A 191 0.48 8.77 -5.64
N ASN A 192 -0.53 8.01 -6.06
CA ASN A 192 -1.08 6.93 -5.25
C ASN A 192 -0.08 5.80 -4.96
N TRP A 193 0.81 5.49 -5.92
CA TRP A 193 1.73 4.37 -5.83
C TRP A 193 3.15 4.73 -5.38
N PHE A 194 3.65 5.90 -5.77
CA PHE A 194 5.01 6.38 -5.49
C PHE A 194 5.03 7.58 -4.54
N GLY A 195 3.88 7.93 -3.95
CA GLY A 195 3.79 8.95 -2.92
C GLY A 195 4.27 8.45 -1.55
N SER A 196 3.86 9.13 -0.49
CA SER A 196 4.37 8.92 0.88
C SER A 196 4.06 7.55 1.48
N GLY A 197 3.18 6.76 0.86
CA GLY A 197 2.91 5.39 1.30
C GLY A 197 3.91 4.36 0.76
N LEU A 198 4.72 4.71 -0.25
CA LEU A 198 5.71 3.81 -0.87
C LEU A 198 5.07 2.51 -1.40
N GLY A 199 3.84 2.58 -1.91
CA GLY A 199 3.05 1.42 -2.29
C GLY A 199 3.68 0.58 -3.39
N PHE A 200 4.39 1.18 -4.35
CA PHE A 200 5.07 0.41 -5.40
C PHE A 200 6.23 -0.40 -4.83
N GLU A 201 7.10 0.24 -4.05
CA GLU A 201 8.23 -0.38 -3.35
C GLU A 201 7.73 -1.54 -2.51
N HIS A 202 6.77 -1.28 -1.64
CA HIS A 202 6.24 -2.29 -0.74
C HIS A 202 5.51 -3.43 -1.47
N VAL A 203 4.53 -3.12 -2.31
CA VAL A 203 3.63 -4.14 -2.89
C VAL A 203 4.29 -4.89 -4.03
N ILE A 204 5.03 -4.20 -4.89
CA ILE A 204 5.54 -4.74 -6.15
C ILE A 204 7.01 -5.16 -6.02
N ALA A 205 7.88 -4.29 -5.52
CA ALA A 205 9.32 -4.57 -5.44
C ALA A 205 9.68 -5.47 -4.24
N GLY A 206 9.00 -5.27 -3.12
CA GLY A 206 9.28 -5.90 -1.82
C GLY A 206 10.27 -5.10 -0.98
N GLU A 207 10.16 -5.24 0.35
CA GLU A 207 11.01 -4.56 1.33
C GLU A 207 11.47 -5.52 2.45
N LEU A 208 12.56 -5.16 3.12
CA LEU A 208 13.12 -5.82 4.28
C LEU A 208 13.02 -4.90 5.50
N ASN A 209 12.23 -5.32 6.48
CA ASN A 209 12.29 -4.78 7.83
C ASN A 209 13.24 -5.68 8.65
N GLY A 210 14.53 -5.32 8.66
CA GLY A 210 15.58 -6.18 9.21
C GLY A 210 15.67 -7.50 8.46
N LYS A 211 15.29 -8.61 9.11
CA LYS A 211 15.24 -9.96 8.47
C LYS A 211 13.82 -10.39 8.08
N LYS A 212 12.82 -9.49 8.19
CA LYS A 212 11.43 -9.78 7.81
C LYS A 212 11.18 -9.22 6.42
N VAL A 213 10.62 -10.05 5.53
CA VAL A 213 10.11 -9.55 4.23
C VAL A 213 8.76 -8.88 4.46
N SER A 214 8.73 -7.57 4.26
CA SER A 214 7.51 -6.76 4.29
C SER A 214 7.04 -6.48 2.86
N GLY A 215 5.72 -6.50 2.64
CA GLY A 215 5.17 -6.38 1.28
C GLY A 215 5.50 -7.60 0.39
N TYR A 216 5.96 -7.36 -0.84
CA TYR A 216 6.31 -8.39 -1.82
C TYR A 216 5.07 -9.24 -2.21
N HIS A 217 4.14 -8.62 -2.93
CA HIS A 217 2.83 -9.16 -3.28
C HIS A 217 2.57 -9.28 -4.78
N TRP A 218 3.61 -9.16 -5.61
CA TRP A 218 3.50 -9.41 -7.04
C TRP A 218 4.16 -10.73 -7.44
N TRP A 219 3.36 -11.63 -8.01
CA TRP A 219 3.79 -12.99 -8.35
C TRP A 219 4.98 -13.06 -9.31
N TYR A 220 5.12 -12.08 -10.21
CA TYR A 220 6.18 -12.16 -11.20
C TYR A 220 7.53 -11.70 -10.65
N LYS A 221 7.55 -10.74 -9.72
CA LYS A 221 8.79 -10.45 -8.97
C LYS A 221 9.27 -11.71 -8.26
N PHE A 222 8.35 -12.44 -7.62
CA PHE A 222 8.64 -13.74 -7.01
C PHE A 222 9.19 -14.74 -8.02
N TYR A 223 8.51 -14.94 -9.16
CA TYR A 223 8.97 -15.83 -10.21
C TYR A 223 10.37 -15.47 -10.71
N ASN A 224 10.63 -14.19 -10.96
CA ASN A 224 11.91 -13.70 -11.47
C ASN A 224 13.04 -13.96 -10.46
N ASP A 225 12.82 -13.60 -9.20
CA ASP A 225 13.82 -13.80 -8.15
C ASP A 225 14.04 -15.29 -7.87
N GLU A 226 12.98 -16.10 -7.94
CA GLU A 226 13.07 -17.54 -7.82
C GLU A 226 13.99 -18.13 -8.91
N ARG A 227 13.86 -17.66 -10.16
CA ARG A 227 14.75 -18.08 -11.26
C ARG A 227 16.17 -17.57 -11.13
N ALA A 228 16.37 -16.46 -10.43
CA ALA A 228 17.69 -15.97 -10.07
C ALA A 228 18.32 -16.70 -8.87
N GLY A 229 17.57 -17.56 -8.16
CA GLY A 229 18.01 -18.19 -6.92
C GLY A 229 17.84 -17.33 -5.67
N ASN A 230 17.21 -16.15 -5.82
CA ASN A 230 17.06 -15.14 -4.79
C ASN A 230 15.82 -15.35 -3.90
N THR A 231 14.91 -16.26 -4.26
CA THR A 231 13.80 -16.64 -3.37
C THR A 231 13.63 -18.14 -3.27
N GLN A 232 13.21 -18.60 -2.09
CA GLN A 232 12.94 -20.01 -1.83
C GLN A 232 11.65 -20.18 -1.04
N ILE A 233 10.71 -20.99 -1.55
CA ILE A 233 9.52 -21.37 -0.78
C ILE A 233 9.90 -22.19 0.45
N ARG A 234 9.23 -21.89 1.57
CA ARG A 234 9.31 -22.70 2.78
C ARG A 234 8.04 -23.51 3.04
N ALA A 235 6.88 -22.88 3.00
CA ALA A 235 5.62 -23.56 3.22
C ALA A 235 4.47 -22.90 2.46
N VAL A 236 3.43 -23.70 2.18
CA VAL A 236 2.15 -23.20 1.65
C VAL A 236 1.10 -23.37 2.73
N THR A 237 0.64 -22.25 3.28
CA THR A 237 -0.26 -22.21 4.43
C THR A 237 -1.72 -22.08 4.00
N ALA A 238 -1.98 -21.57 2.81
CA ALA A 238 -3.31 -21.48 2.22
C ALA A 238 -3.27 -21.62 0.68
N ASP A 239 -4.45 -21.57 0.03
CA ASP A 239 -4.57 -21.66 -1.44
C ASP A 239 -3.91 -22.87 -2.09
N VAL A 240 -3.82 -23.96 -1.33
CA VAL A 240 -3.37 -25.27 -1.82
C VAL A 240 -4.30 -25.72 -2.94
N GLY A 241 -3.77 -25.85 -4.15
CA GLY A 241 -4.53 -26.24 -5.34
C GLY A 241 -5.26 -25.09 -6.05
N ASN A 242 -5.23 -23.87 -5.52
CA ASN A 242 -5.71 -22.69 -6.26
C ASN A 242 -4.63 -22.25 -7.26
N PRO A 243 -4.86 -22.30 -8.59
CA PRO A 243 -3.85 -21.90 -9.56
C PRO A 243 -3.65 -20.38 -9.65
N LYS A 244 -4.54 -19.58 -9.03
CA LYS A 244 -4.59 -18.13 -9.19
C LYS A 244 -4.17 -17.33 -7.96
N ALA A 245 -3.86 -17.99 -6.85
CA ALA A 245 -3.40 -17.31 -5.64
C ALA A 245 -2.39 -18.18 -4.89
N PHE A 246 -1.42 -17.56 -4.23
CA PHE A 246 -0.52 -18.22 -3.29
C PHE A 246 -0.66 -17.55 -1.93
N THR A 247 -0.65 -18.35 -0.87
CA THR A 247 -0.47 -17.88 0.51
C THR A 247 0.48 -18.84 1.23
N GLY A 248 1.61 -18.34 1.71
CA GLY A 248 2.66 -19.17 2.28
C GLY A 248 3.82 -18.38 2.87
N SER A 249 4.92 -19.09 3.14
CA SER A 249 6.16 -18.54 3.66
C SER A 249 7.31 -18.78 2.68
N PHE A 250 8.28 -17.87 2.67
CA PHE A 250 9.44 -17.94 1.79
C PHE A 250 10.62 -17.15 2.36
N TYR A 251 11.81 -17.43 1.85
CA TYR A 251 12.96 -16.54 1.99
C TYR A 251 13.16 -15.69 0.75
N TRP A 252 13.75 -14.52 0.97
CA TRP A 252 14.16 -13.62 -0.07
C TRP A 252 15.54 -13.04 0.25
N ASP A 253 16.44 -13.15 -0.71
CA ASP A 253 17.73 -12.49 -0.74
C ASP A 253 17.68 -11.42 -1.85
N PRO A 254 17.52 -10.13 -1.51
CA PRO A 254 17.32 -9.08 -2.51
C PRO A 254 18.58 -8.80 -3.33
N ASP A 255 19.77 -9.07 -2.78
CA ASP A 255 21.05 -8.73 -3.38
C ASP A 255 21.75 -9.97 -4.00
N GLY A 256 21.28 -11.18 -3.64
CA GLY A 256 21.94 -12.43 -3.99
C GLY A 256 23.08 -12.76 -3.02
N GLU A 257 23.70 -13.94 -3.19
CA GLU A 257 24.62 -14.55 -2.20
C GLU A 257 25.77 -13.65 -1.72
N ASP A 258 26.22 -12.72 -2.57
CA ASP A 258 27.35 -11.80 -2.28
C ASP A 258 26.91 -10.40 -1.80
N GLY A 259 25.61 -10.23 -1.52
CA GLY A 259 24.98 -8.98 -1.14
C GLY A 259 25.25 -8.50 0.29
N PRO A 260 25.23 -7.18 0.54
CA PRO A 260 25.37 -6.64 1.89
C PRO A 260 24.14 -6.84 2.78
N LEU A 261 22.96 -7.12 2.21
CA LEU A 261 21.73 -7.27 2.97
C LEU A 261 21.52 -8.70 3.50
N PRO A 262 20.84 -8.85 4.65
CA PRO A 262 20.54 -10.17 5.17
C PRO A 262 19.43 -10.86 4.37
N ASN A 263 19.48 -12.19 4.30
CA ASN A 263 18.35 -12.99 3.81
C ASN A 263 17.12 -12.72 4.70
N GLY A 264 16.06 -12.25 4.05
CA GLY A 264 14.76 -12.00 4.65
C GLY A 264 13.92 -13.27 4.72
N TYR A 265 13.00 -13.31 5.70
CA TYR A 265 11.98 -14.32 5.85
C TYR A 265 10.59 -13.70 5.86
N LYS A 266 9.67 -14.25 5.07
CA LYS A 266 8.24 -13.98 5.16
C LYS A 266 7.56 -15.14 5.86
N SER A 267 6.99 -14.91 7.04
CA SER A 267 6.29 -15.94 7.81
C SER A 267 4.96 -16.34 7.18
N ILE A 268 4.19 -15.36 6.69
CA ILE A 268 2.97 -15.54 5.91
C ILE A 268 2.87 -14.36 4.93
N GLY A 269 2.60 -14.65 3.67
CA GLY A 269 2.29 -13.66 2.65
C GLY A 269 1.57 -14.28 1.48
N GLY A 270 0.86 -13.47 0.72
CA GLY A 270 0.15 -13.97 -0.44
C GLY A 270 0.10 -12.98 -1.60
N PHE A 271 -0.18 -13.52 -2.77
CA PHE A 271 -0.30 -12.77 -4.01
C PHE A 271 -1.24 -13.46 -4.99
N SER A 272 -1.86 -12.67 -5.87
CA SER A 272 -2.60 -13.19 -7.03
C SER A 272 -1.62 -13.56 -8.14
N ILE A 273 -1.95 -14.60 -8.90
CA ILE A 273 -1.07 -15.21 -9.90
C ILE A 273 -1.60 -14.98 -11.31
N GLY A 274 -0.71 -14.56 -12.21
CA GLY A 274 -0.97 -14.44 -13.63
C GLY A 274 -1.49 -13.06 -14.07
N ASN A 275 -1.47 -12.08 -13.18
CA ASN A 275 -1.81 -10.70 -13.51
C ASN A 275 -0.60 -9.87 -13.89
N SER A 276 -0.81 -8.88 -14.74
CA SER A 276 0.23 -7.88 -15.01
C SER A 276 0.42 -6.97 -13.80
N VAL A 277 1.52 -6.21 -13.78
CA VAL A 277 1.70 -5.15 -12.78
C VAL A 277 0.65 -4.06 -13.00
N GLN A 278 0.30 -3.77 -14.26
CA GLN A 278 -0.71 -2.76 -14.62
C GLN A 278 -2.07 -3.06 -13.98
N ALA A 279 -2.48 -4.33 -13.90
CA ALA A 279 -3.73 -4.72 -13.26
C ALA A 279 -3.72 -4.46 -11.74
N ILE A 280 -2.60 -4.68 -11.05
CA ILE A 280 -2.46 -4.33 -9.62
C ILE A 280 -2.49 -2.81 -9.46
N LEU A 281 -1.72 -2.08 -10.29
CA LEU A 281 -1.67 -0.62 -10.25
C LEU A 281 -3.05 0.00 -10.47
N ALA A 282 -3.78 -0.50 -11.47
CA ALA A 282 -5.15 -0.10 -11.77
C ALA A 282 -6.09 -0.37 -10.57
N LEU A 283 -6.02 -1.56 -9.97
CA LEU A 283 -6.90 -1.92 -8.85
C LEU A 283 -6.67 -1.02 -7.63
N GLY A 284 -5.41 -0.84 -7.22
CA GLY A 284 -5.09 0.03 -6.09
C GLY A 284 -5.49 1.47 -6.36
N HIS A 285 -5.25 1.96 -7.58
CA HIS A 285 -5.67 3.31 -8.00
C HIS A 285 -7.20 3.48 -7.92
N ILE A 286 -7.97 2.53 -8.45
CA ILE A 286 -9.44 2.54 -8.36
C ILE A 286 -9.88 2.59 -6.89
N ALA A 287 -9.31 1.75 -6.04
CA ALA A 287 -9.68 1.70 -4.62
C ALA A 287 -9.41 3.03 -3.89
N MET A 288 -8.25 3.65 -4.15
CA MET A 288 -7.87 4.93 -3.57
C MET A 288 -8.82 6.05 -4.01
N GLU A 289 -9.09 6.18 -5.31
CA GLU A 289 -9.91 7.27 -5.85
C GLU A 289 -11.38 7.14 -5.49
N VAL A 290 -11.93 5.91 -5.49
CA VAL A 290 -13.32 5.69 -5.04
C VAL A 290 -13.47 6.05 -3.57
N ALA A 291 -12.53 5.65 -2.71
CA ALA A 291 -12.57 6.03 -1.31
C ALA A 291 -12.43 7.55 -1.12
N ARG A 292 -11.48 8.18 -1.82
CA ARG A 292 -11.28 9.63 -1.76
C ARG A 292 -12.55 10.41 -2.13
N LYS A 293 -13.27 9.97 -3.18
CA LYS A 293 -14.56 10.57 -3.59
C LYS A 293 -15.69 10.36 -2.58
N ASN A 294 -15.62 9.33 -1.74
CA ASN A 294 -16.69 8.91 -0.84
C ASN A 294 -16.37 9.20 0.64
N GLY A 295 -15.74 10.35 0.93
CA GLY A 295 -15.48 10.79 2.31
C GLY A 295 -14.07 10.44 2.83
N GLY A 296 -13.10 10.34 1.93
CA GLY A 296 -11.68 10.23 2.28
C GLY A 296 -11.16 8.79 2.37
N ILE A 297 -9.84 8.70 2.51
CA ILE A 297 -9.11 7.43 2.44
C ILE A 297 -8.91 6.90 3.86
N ALA A 298 -9.46 5.71 4.13
CA ALA A 298 -9.22 5.02 5.39
C ALA A 298 -7.81 4.43 5.43
N GLY A 299 -7.14 4.53 6.58
CA GLY A 299 -5.84 3.88 6.83
C GLY A 299 -5.83 2.38 6.50
N ALA A 300 -6.98 1.71 6.64
CA ALA A 300 -7.19 0.35 6.21
C ALA A 300 -8.57 0.19 5.55
N MET A 301 -8.65 -0.60 4.49
CA MET A 301 -9.89 -0.87 3.76
C MET A 301 -9.88 -2.28 3.18
N ARG A 302 -11.08 -2.87 3.11
CA ARG A 302 -11.31 -4.12 2.39
C ARG A 302 -12.33 -3.94 1.31
N PHE A 303 -12.09 -4.58 0.18
CA PHE A 303 -13.03 -4.65 -0.92
C PHE A 303 -12.92 -5.98 -1.63
N ARG A 304 -13.93 -6.32 -2.44
CA ARG A 304 -13.88 -7.47 -3.34
C ARG A 304 -13.49 -7.00 -4.73
N ALA A 305 -12.63 -7.76 -5.39
CA ALA A 305 -12.32 -7.53 -6.79
C ALA A 305 -11.89 -8.84 -7.45
N ASN A 306 -12.18 -8.93 -8.75
CA ASN A 306 -11.68 -9.99 -9.61
C ASN A 306 -10.49 -9.47 -10.41
N ILE A 307 -9.33 -10.10 -10.22
CA ILE A 307 -8.18 -9.93 -11.11
C ILE A 307 -7.97 -11.25 -11.85
N ASN A 308 -8.10 -11.19 -13.18
CA ASN A 308 -7.81 -12.26 -14.13
C ASN A 308 -8.38 -13.65 -13.81
N GLY A 309 -9.65 -13.66 -13.40
CA GLY A 309 -10.42 -14.87 -13.16
C GLY A 309 -10.34 -15.40 -11.73
N ALA A 310 -9.79 -14.63 -10.80
CA ALA A 310 -9.84 -14.91 -9.37
C ALA A 310 -10.48 -13.75 -8.62
N GLU A 311 -11.67 -14.01 -8.09
CA GLU A 311 -12.28 -13.12 -7.09
C GLU A 311 -11.55 -13.32 -5.76
N SER A 312 -11.20 -12.21 -5.13
CA SER A 312 -10.60 -12.21 -3.79
C SER A 312 -11.11 -11.02 -3.00
N TYR A 313 -11.07 -11.15 -1.67
CA TYR A 313 -11.03 -9.97 -0.82
C TYR A 313 -9.62 -9.38 -0.94
N TRP A 314 -9.53 -8.07 -1.04
CA TRP A 314 -8.27 -7.33 -1.04
C TRP A 314 -8.20 -6.51 0.23
N GLN A 315 -7.04 -6.54 0.88
CA GLN A 315 -6.70 -5.66 1.97
C GLN A 315 -5.85 -4.53 1.40
N LEU A 316 -6.32 -3.30 1.57
CA LEU A 316 -5.59 -2.07 1.28
C LEU A 316 -5.22 -1.40 2.59
N TYR A 317 -3.95 -1.03 2.73
CA TYR A 317 -3.46 -0.15 3.77
C TYR A 317 -2.90 1.11 3.13
N THR A 318 -3.12 2.25 3.77
CA THR A 318 -2.73 3.56 3.25
C THR A 318 -1.99 4.36 4.30
N MET A 319 -1.03 5.17 3.86
CA MET A 319 -0.32 6.12 4.70
C MET A 319 -0.32 7.48 4.02
N ASN A 320 -0.72 8.50 4.76
CA ASN A 320 -0.78 9.89 4.28
C ASN A 320 -1.56 10.00 2.94
N GLY A 321 -2.66 9.26 2.83
CA GLY A 321 -3.51 9.28 1.63
C GLY A 321 -2.92 8.62 0.38
N ASN A 322 -1.86 7.81 0.53
CA ASN A 322 -1.26 6.99 -0.53
C ASN A 322 -1.21 5.51 -0.14
N ILE A 323 -1.07 4.62 -1.13
CA ILE A 323 -1.04 3.18 -0.90
C ILE A 323 0.24 2.84 -0.12
N ARG A 324 0.11 2.08 0.95
CA ARG A 324 1.21 1.40 1.64
C ARG A 324 1.28 -0.06 1.24
N SER A 325 0.15 -0.76 1.34
CA SER A 325 0.09 -2.19 1.03
C SER A 325 -1.22 -2.56 0.36
N LEU A 326 -1.18 -3.53 -0.54
CA LEU A 326 -2.34 -4.06 -1.26
C LEU A 326 -2.11 -5.53 -1.58
N TYR A 327 -2.92 -6.43 -1.02
CA TYR A 327 -2.76 -7.86 -1.25
C TYR A 327 -4.08 -8.63 -1.11
N PRO A 328 -4.23 -9.78 -1.78
CA PRO A 328 -5.41 -10.61 -1.65
C PRO A 328 -5.41 -11.38 -0.32
N ILE A 329 -6.59 -11.56 0.27
CA ILE A 329 -6.83 -12.30 1.51
C ILE A 329 -7.93 -13.34 1.33
N LYS A 330 -7.80 -14.47 2.04
CA LYS A 330 -8.61 -15.68 1.83
C LYS A 330 -9.98 -15.68 2.53
N ASN A 331 -10.28 -14.76 3.45
CA ASN A 331 -11.56 -14.72 4.16
C ASN A 331 -11.86 -13.38 4.85
N SER A 332 -13.15 -13.12 5.13
CA SER A 332 -13.70 -11.88 5.71
C SER A 332 -13.37 -11.61 7.19
N LYS A 333 -12.72 -12.54 7.90
CA LYS A 333 -12.30 -12.30 9.28
C LYS A 333 -11.22 -11.23 9.30
N THR A 334 -11.34 -10.29 10.24
CA THR A 334 -10.37 -9.25 10.52
C THR A 334 -8.98 -9.86 10.68
N GLN A 335 -8.15 -9.76 9.63
CA GLN A 335 -6.70 -9.75 9.80
C GLN A 335 -6.36 -8.62 10.77
N ASP A 336 -5.43 -8.93 11.67
CA ASP A 336 -5.19 -8.24 12.93
C ASP A 336 -4.86 -6.77 12.69
N ILE A 337 -5.42 -5.87 13.51
CA ILE A 337 -5.06 -4.47 13.37
C ILE A 337 -3.58 -4.22 13.70
N ASP A 338 -2.98 -5.13 14.44
CA ASP A 338 -1.56 -5.15 14.70
C ASP A 338 -0.75 -5.10 13.38
N GLU A 339 -1.25 -5.66 12.26
CA GLU A 339 -0.58 -5.57 10.96
C GLU A 339 -0.56 -4.14 10.38
N TYR A 340 -1.60 -3.33 10.61
CA TYR A 340 -1.57 -1.91 10.20
C TYR A 340 -0.54 -1.12 11.02
N TYR A 341 -0.50 -1.34 12.33
CA TYR A 341 0.45 -0.65 13.21
C TYR A 341 1.88 -1.14 13.01
N GLU A 342 2.08 -2.42 12.66
CA GLU A 342 3.38 -2.90 12.19
C GLU A 342 3.81 -2.15 10.94
N LEU A 343 2.94 -2.00 9.95
CA LEU A 343 3.25 -1.23 8.74
C LEU A 343 3.53 0.25 9.07
N GLU A 344 2.76 0.86 9.98
CA GLU A 344 2.94 2.26 10.39
C GLU A 344 4.24 2.47 11.16
N SER A 345 4.54 1.61 12.14
CA SER A 345 5.83 1.59 12.84
C SER A 345 6.98 1.43 11.86
N GLU A 346 6.84 0.49 10.92
CA GLU A 346 7.81 0.25 9.86
C GLU A 346 8.15 1.51 9.05
N LEU A 347 7.15 2.33 8.71
CA LEU A 347 7.41 3.58 7.98
C LEU A 347 7.98 4.69 8.89
N VAL A 348 7.43 4.85 10.10
CA VAL A 348 7.84 5.89 11.05
C VAL A 348 9.30 5.70 11.48
N ASP A 349 9.70 4.46 11.80
CA ASP A 349 11.08 4.15 12.20
C ASP A 349 12.07 4.46 11.07
N ALA A 350 11.67 4.26 9.82
CA ALA A 350 12.52 4.53 8.67
C ALA A 350 12.67 6.03 8.38
N VAL A 351 11.59 6.83 8.49
CA VAL A 351 11.65 8.29 8.32
C VAL A 351 12.48 8.97 9.41
N HIS A 352 12.48 8.41 10.63
CA HIS A 352 13.26 8.95 11.76
C HIS A 352 14.69 8.40 11.85
N SER A 353 15.00 7.29 11.19
CA SER A 353 16.33 6.68 11.28
C SER A 353 17.42 7.48 10.57
N GLY A 354 17.08 8.43 9.68
CA GLY A 354 17.94 9.56 9.30
C GLY A 354 19.40 9.21 8.99
N GLU A 355 19.70 7.99 8.54
CA GLU A 355 21.05 7.61 8.13
C GLU A 355 21.26 8.15 6.72
N THR A 356 21.55 9.45 6.65
CA THR A 356 22.34 10.02 5.56
C THR A 356 23.67 9.28 5.54
N LEU A 357 23.78 8.24 4.71
CA LEU A 357 25.04 7.58 4.43
C LEU A 357 25.85 8.46 3.46
N HIS A 358 27.00 8.88 3.97
CA HIS A 358 28.18 9.29 3.19
C HIS A 358 28.66 8.17 2.27
#